data_AF-A0A4S8LZV1-F1
#
_entry.id   AF-A0A4S8LZV1-F1
#
_cell.length_a   1.000
_cell.length_b   1.000
_cell.length_c   1.000
_cell.angle_alpha   90.00
_cell.angle_beta   90.00
_cell.angle_gamma   90.00
#
_symmetry.space_group_name_H-M   'P 1'
#
loop_
_entity.id
_entity.type
_entity.pdbx_description
1 polymer ?
#
loop_
_entity_poly.entity_id
_entity_poly.type
_entity_poly.pdbx_seq_one_letter_code
_entity_poly.pdbx_strand_id
1 'polypeptide(L)'
;WFKMAFTYLNSDIGPQYSELLHRWVELSRSHNWTYSRRSLPARGRPPELSKWLHEYLNKRIGARIDAKSLPAFAESVWKWWTLMQPAWRTLDESGRPTPLVSDSLDGSLKSLDISGPRGWFGLIVCLKWWGSILRHHVSDQEVGLQEEWLEAIEDISGTLGCLIEWKRRQT
;
A
#
# COMPACT_ATOMS: atom_id res chain seq x y z
N TRP A 1 -15.57 -1.11 10.25
CA TRP A 1 -14.79 -0.89 9.01
C TRP A 1 -13.68 -1.92 8.86
N PHE A 2 -12.81 -2.10 9.87
CA PHE A 2 -11.62 -2.96 9.78
C PHE A 2 -11.95 -4.42 9.42
N LYS A 3 -12.93 -5.05 10.09
CA LYS A 3 -13.35 -6.42 9.77
C LYS A 3 -13.66 -6.62 8.28
N MET A 4 -14.46 -5.72 7.69
CA MET A 4 -14.78 -5.78 6.25
C MET A 4 -13.55 -5.56 5.37
N ALA A 5 -12.72 -4.57 5.72
CA ALA A 5 -11.47 -4.27 5.01
C ALA A 5 -10.49 -5.45 5.05
N PHE A 6 -10.31 -6.07 6.21
CA PHE A 6 -9.46 -7.24 6.38
C PHE A 6 -10.00 -8.44 5.61
N THR A 7 -11.30 -8.74 5.69
CA THR A 7 -11.92 -9.79 4.87
C THR A 7 -11.69 -9.55 3.38
N TYR A 8 -11.75 -8.30 2.92
CA TYR A 8 -11.47 -7.97 1.53
C TYR A 8 -9.99 -8.17 1.17
N LEU A 9 -9.06 -7.78 2.04
CA LEU A 9 -7.62 -7.82 1.78
C LEU A 9 -6.99 -9.21 1.99
N ASN A 10 -7.57 -10.02 2.87
CA ASN A 10 -7.02 -11.33 3.23
C ASN A 10 -7.09 -12.29 2.04
N SER A 11 -6.02 -12.32 1.26
CA SER A 11 -5.88 -13.13 0.05
C SER A 11 -4.51 -13.77 0.05
N ASP A 12 -4.48 -15.06 -0.28
CA ASP A 12 -3.24 -15.79 -0.49
C ASP A 12 -2.66 -15.37 -1.84
N ILE A 13 -1.72 -14.43 -1.86
CA ILE A 13 -1.02 -14.01 -3.08
C ILE A 13 0.50 -13.98 -2.90
N GLY A 14 0.99 -14.53 -1.79
CA GLY A 14 2.42 -14.64 -1.49
C GLY A 14 2.77 -14.23 -0.06
N PRO A 15 3.87 -14.76 0.49
CA PRO A 15 4.26 -14.53 1.88
C PRO A 15 4.61 -13.06 2.17
N GLN A 16 5.22 -12.34 1.23
CA GLN A 16 5.56 -10.92 1.38
C GLN A 16 4.30 -10.08 1.56
N TYR A 17 3.23 -10.40 0.83
CA TYR A 17 1.94 -9.73 0.99
C TYR A 17 1.28 -10.05 2.34
N SER A 18 1.35 -11.30 2.80
CA SER A 18 0.86 -11.68 4.13
C SER A 18 1.58 -10.92 5.24
N GLU A 19 2.89 -10.74 5.13
CA GLU A 19 3.68 -9.96 6.09
C GLU A 19 3.27 -8.48 6.11
N LEU A 20 3.03 -7.87 4.94
CA LEU A 20 2.46 -6.53 4.85
C LEU A 20 1.11 -6.44 5.57
N LEU A 21 0.23 -7.44 5.41
CA LEU A 21 -1.05 -7.47 6.12
C LEU A 21 -0.89 -7.58 7.63
N HIS A 22 0.07 -8.38 8.13
CA HIS A 22 0.35 -8.46 9.56
C HIS A 22 0.76 -7.10 10.13
N ARG A 23 1.66 -6.39 9.46
CA ARG A 23 2.07 -5.03 9.87
C ARG A 23 0.90 -4.06 9.84
N TRP A 24 0.03 -4.15 8.85
CA TRP A 24 -1.16 -3.30 8.80
C TRP A 24 -2.16 -3.60 9.92
N VAL A 25 -2.31 -4.87 10.32
CA VAL A 25 -3.08 -5.28 11.50
C VAL A 25 -2.45 -4.69 12.76
N GLU A 26 -1.13 -4.74 12.92
CA GLU A 26 -0.42 -4.14 14.06
C GLU A 26 -0.64 -2.62 14.14
N LEU A 27 -0.48 -1.90 13.03
CA LEU A 27 -0.76 -0.47 12.99
C LEU A 27 -2.22 -0.22 13.39
N SER A 28 -3.17 -0.96 12.81
CA SER A 28 -4.59 -0.80 13.12
C SER A 28 -4.93 -1.07 14.59
N ARG A 29 -4.26 -2.07 15.19
CA ARG A 29 -4.37 -2.37 16.63
C ARG A 29 -3.83 -1.23 17.48
N SER A 30 -2.70 -0.64 17.10
CA SER A 30 -2.11 0.52 17.82
C SER A 30 -3.03 1.75 17.84
N HIS A 31 -3.97 1.83 16.90
CA HIS A 31 -5.02 2.85 16.84
C HIS A 31 -6.35 2.41 17.49
N ASN A 32 -6.36 1.32 18.26
CA ASN A 32 -7.57 0.73 18.85
C ASN A 32 -8.67 0.47 17.82
N TRP A 33 -8.29 0.13 16.58
CA TRP A 33 -9.22 -0.10 15.46
C TRP A 33 -10.07 1.11 15.06
N THR A 34 -9.73 2.30 15.57
CA THR A 34 -10.40 3.57 15.21
C THR A 34 -9.90 4.06 13.85
N TYR A 35 -10.63 4.97 13.22
CA TYR A 35 -10.23 5.59 11.97
C TYR A 35 -10.02 7.10 12.14
N SER A 36 -9.03 7.63 11.45
CA SER A 36 -8.75 9.06 11.42
C SER A 36 -9.70 9.79 10.48
N ARG A 37 -9.95 11.08 10.75
CA ARG A 37 -10.55 12.00 9.75
C ARG A 37 -9.53 12.40 8.68
N ARG A 38 -8.22 12.27 8.96
CA ARG A 38 -7.14 12.48 8.00
C ARG A 38 -7.16 11.39 6.92
N SER A 39 -6.59 11.70 5.78
CA SER A 39 -6.48 10.79 4.64
C SER A 39 -5.11 10.88 4.00
N LEU A 40 -4.63 9.78 3.43
CA LEU A 40 -3.51 9.84 2.51
C LEU A 40 -3.86 10.75 1.32
N PRO A 41 -2.86 11.37 0.67
CA PRO A 41 -3.08 12.24 -0.48
C PRO A 41 -3.98 11.59 -1.54
N ALA A 42 -4.95 12.35 -2.03
CA ALA A 42 -5.76 11.93 -3.19
C ALA A 42 -5.05 12.26 -4.51
N ARG A 43 -4.19 13.27 -4.52
CA ARG A 43 -3.36 13.63 -5.67
C ARG A 43 -2.46 12.45 -6.06
N GLY A 44 -2.45 12.12 -7.34
CA GLY A 44 -1.64 11.03 -7.89
C GLY A 44 -2.18 9.63 -7.62
N ARG A 45 -3.29 9.48 -6.87
CA ARG A 45 -3.91 8.18 -6.61
C ARG A 45 -4.38 7.54 -7.91
N PRO A 46 -4.20 6.21 -8.09
CA PRO A 46 -4.77 5.51 -9.25
C PRO A 46 -6.29 5.79 -9.39
N PRO A 47 -6.77 6.16 -10.59
CA PRO A 47 -8.18 6.50 -10.80
C PRO A 47 -9.10 5.31 -10.51
N GLU A 48 -8.66 4.08 -10.78
CA GLU A 48 -9.36 2.83 -10.49
C GLU A 48 -9.62 2.69 -8.99
N LEU A 49 -8.62 3.01 -8.17
CA LEU A 49 -8.77 3.01 -6.72
C LEU A 49 -9.76 4.10 -6.27
N SER A 50 -9.70 5.29 -6.85
CA SER A 50 -10.61 6.39 -6.48
C SER A 50 -12.07 6.04 -6.78
N LYS A 51 -12.34 5.50 -7.97
CA LYS A 51 -13.67 5.00 -8.36
C LYS A 51 -14.11 3.88 -7.43
N TRP A 52 -13.23 2.90 -7.18
CA TRP A 52 -13.57 1.77 -6.34
C TRP A 52 -13.82 2.16 -4.88
N LEU A 53 -13.04 3.06 -4.28
CA LEU A 53 -13.29 3.51 -2.91
C LEU A 53 -14.67 4.15 -2.77
N HIS A 54 -15.12 4.89 -3.80
CA HIS A 54 -16.48 5.42 -3.84
C HIS A 54 -17.53 4.30 -3.89
N GLU A 55 -17.33 3.27 -4.72
CA GLU A 55 -18.27 2.15 -4.88
C GLU A 55 -18.28 1.16 -3.69
N TYR A 56 -17.11 0.85 -3.13
CA TYR A 56 -16.91 -0.02 -1.98
C TYR A 56 -17.58 0.51 -0.72
N LEU A 57 -17.46 1.83 -0.47
CA LEU A 57 -18.17 2.48 0.64
C LEU A 57 -19.70 2.40 0.45
N ASN A 58 -20.17 2.28 -0.79
CA ASN A 58 -21.56 2.12 -1.16
C ASN A 58 -21.99 0.64 -1.32
N LYS A 59 -21.17 -0.32 -0.88
CA LYS A 59 -21.41 -1.78 -0.91
C LYS A 59 -21.66 -2.34 -2.33
N ARG A 60 -21.16 -1.66 -3.37
CA ARG A 60 -21.17 -2.14 -4.76
C ARG A 60 -19.80 -2.78 -5.06
N ILE A 61 -19.79 -3.76 -5.95
CA ILE A 61 -18.81 -4.85 -6.12
C ILE A 61 -17.33 -4.41 -6.31
N GLY A 62 -16.41 -5.37 -6.11
CA GLY A 62 -14.96 -5.22 -6.17
C GLY A 62 -14.40 -4.73 -7.50
N ALA A 63 -13.34 -3.91 -7.44
CA ALA A 63 -12.63 -3.50 -8.64
C ALA A 63 -11.69 -4.59 -9.13
N ARG A 64 -11.61 -4.64 -10.46
CA ARG A 64 -10.72 -5.48 -11.24
C ARG A 64 -10.06 -4.58 -12.25
N ILE A 65 -8.74 -4.56 -12.21
CA ILE A 65 -7.92 -3.99 -13.28
C ILE A 65 -7.75 -5.11 -14.32
N ASP A 66 -7.80 -4.76 -15.59
CA ASP A 66 -7.55 -5.72 -16.66
C ASP A 66 -6.05 -6.03 -16.72
N ALA A 67 -5.68 -7.28 -17.00
CA ALA A 67 -4.27 -7.67 -17.09
C ALA A 67 -3.47 -6.78 -18.07
N LYS A 68 -4.10 -6.36 -19.16
CA LYS A 68 -3.50 -5.46 -20.17
C LYS A 68 -3.15 -4.06 -19.64
N SER A 69 -3.84 -3.58 -18.61
CA SER A 69 -3.56 -2.27 -17.99
C SER A 69 -2.66 -2.38 -16.77
N LEU A 70 -2.20 -3.59 -16.40
CA LEU A 70 -1.35 -3.80 -15.24
C LEU A 70 -0.07 -2.94 -15.25
N PRO A 71 0.69 -2.82 -16.37
CA PRO A 71 1.89 -1.98 -16.37
C PRO A 71 1.60 -0.51 -16.05
N ALA A 72 0.57 0.06 -16.69
CA ALA A 72 0.17 1.44 -16.45
C ALA A 72 -0.36 1.65 -15.02
N PHE A 73 -1.05 0.64 -14.48
CA PHE A 73 -1.51 0.66 -13.10
C PHE A 73 -0.35 0.62 -12.11
N ALA A 74 0.60 -0.31 -12.27
CA ALA A 74 1.81 -0.42 -11.45
C ALA A 74 2.56 0.91 -11.37
N GLU A 75 2.78 1.54 -12.52
CA GLU A 75 3.38 2.87 -12.61
C GLU A 75 2.61 3.96 -11.84
N SER A 76 1.28 3.92 -11.91
CA SER A 76 0.44 4.87 -11.15
C SER A 76 0.51 4.64 -9.63
N VAL A 77 0.66 3.39 -9.21
CA VAL A 77 0.84 3.03 -7.78
C VAL A 77 2.17 3.55 -7.28
N TRP A 78 3.26 3.34 -8.03
CA TRP A 78 4.58 3.87 -7.69
C TRP A 78 4.58 5.40 -7.60
N LYS A 79 4.03 6.09 -8.61
CA LYS A 79 3.91 7.56 -8.59
C LYS A 79 3.16 8.06 -7.37
N TRP A 80 2.05 7.40 -7.03
CA TRP A 80 1.27 7.76 -5.84
C TRP A 80 2.06 7.53 -4.55
N TRP A 81 2.76 6.40 -4.45
CA TRP A 81 3.57 6.05 -3.29
C TRP A 81 4.76 6.99 -3.10
N THR A 82 5.48 7.32 -4.18
CA THR A 82 6.59 8.28 -4.17
C THR A 82 6.14 9.67 -3.70
N LEU A 83 4.95 10.13 -4.11
CA LEU A 83 4.38 11.42 -3.66
C LEU A 83 4.09 11.49 -2.15
N MET A 84 3.98 10.34 -1.48
CA MET A 84 3.78 10.28 -0.03
C MET A 84 5.08 10.28 0.76
N GLN A 85 6.21 10.04 0.10
CA GLN A 85 7.48 9.89 0.78
C GLN A 85 7.98 11.22 1.36
N PRO A 86 8.67 11.19 2.50
CA PRO A 86 9.38 12.36 3.01
C PRO A 86 10.40 12.88 1.99
N ALA A 87 10.61 14.20 1.97
CA ALA A 87 11.51 14.86 1.01
C ALA A 87 12.99 14.43 1.16
N TRP A 88 13.40 13.92 2.33
CA TRP A 88 14.75 13.41 2.54
C TRP A 88 14.97 12.02 1.93
N ARG A 89 13.90 11.29 1.58
CA ARG A 89 14.01 9.95 1.04
C ARG A 89 14.48 10.01 -0.41
N THR A 90 15.67 9.48 -0.66
CA THR A 90 16.26 9.42 -2.00
C THR A 90 15.47 8.50 -2.93
N LEU A 91 15.45 8.84 -4.22
CA LEU A 91 14.88 8.01 -5.27
C LEU A 91 16.00 7.32 -6.06
N ASP A 92 15.73 6.11 -6.54
CA ASP A 92 16.62 5.40 -7.45
C ASP A 92 16.50 5.90 -8.90
N GLU A 93 17.21 5.25 -9.82
CA GLU A 93 17.21 5.58 -11.26
C GLU A 93 15.82 5.42 -11.91
N SER A 94 14.95 4.62 -11.31
CA SER A 94 13.57 4.39 -11.74
C SER A 94 12.58 5.37 -11.09
N GLY A 95 13.05 6.32 -10.28
CA GLY A 95 12.23 7.26 -9.54
C GLY A 95 11.44 6.64 -8.38
N ARG A 96 11.84 5.44 -7.92
CA ARG A 96 11.23 4.74 -6.80
C ARG A 96 12.00 5.05 -5.51
N PRO A 97 11.32 5.04 -4.35
CA PRO A 97 11.99 5.32 -3.09
C PRO A 97 13.07 4.26 -2.79
N THR A 98 14.26 4.71 -2.43
CA THR A 98 15.32 3.82 -1.93
C THR A 98 14.93 3.23 -0.56
N PRO A 99 15.39 2.01 -0.21
CA PRO A 99 15.08 1.37 1.06
C PRO A 99 15.33 2.26 2.28
N LEU A 100 14.44 2.20 3.26
CA LEU A 100 14.60 2.96 4.50
C LEU A 100 15.74 2.39 5.34
N VAL A 101 16.60 3.29 5.82
CA VAL A 101 17.58 2.99 6.86
C VAL A 101 16.96 3.39 8.21
N SER A 102 16.92 2.49 9.20
CA SER A 102 16.13 2.66 10.44
C SER A 102 16.49 3.86 11.30
N ASP A 103 17.63 4.49 11.04
CA ASP A 103 18.23 5.49 11.92
C ASP A 103 17.72 6.92 11.65
N SER A 104 16.94 7.11 10.57
CA SER A 104 16.38 8.41 10.14
C SER A 104 14.91 8.63 10.53
N LEU A 105 14.40 7.93 11.56
CA LEU A 105 13.02 8.03 12.03
C LEU A 105 12.74 9.31 12.87
N ASP A 106 12.97 10.48 12.30
CA ASP A 106 12.77 11.79 12.93
C ASP A 106 11.30 12.27 12.97
N GLY A 107 10.33 11.34 12.92
CA GLY A 107 8.90 11.67 12.90
C GLY A 107 8.38 12.15 11.55
N SER A 108 9.21 12.20 10.52
CA SER A 108 8.81 12.48 9.13
C SER A 108 7.77 11.51 8.56
N LEU A 109 7.72 10.26 9.06
CA LEU A 109 6.68 9.28 8.72
C LEU A 109 5.33 9.53 9.40
N LYS A 110 5.22 10.49 10.34
CA LYS A 110 3.98 10.80 11.08
C LYS A 110 2.82 11.24 10.16
N SER A 111 3.14 11.79 8.99
CA SER A 111 2.14 12.12 7.96
C SER A 111 1.41 10.86 7.45
N LEU A 112 2.08 9.71 7.48
CA LEU A 112 1.55 8.39 7.09
C LEU A 112 0.87 7.65 8.25
N ASP A 113 0.93 8.18 9.48
CA ASP A 113 0.22 7.63 10.65
C ASP A 113 -1.29 7.88 10.57
N ILE A 114 -1.93 7.23 9.60
CA ILE A 114 -3.35 7.38 9.27
C ILE A 114 -4.03 6.01 9.31
N SER A 115 -4.88 5.82 10.31
CA SER A 115 -5.77 4.66 10.42
C SER A 115 -7.04 4.83 9.59
N GLY A 116 -7.63 3.72 9.19
CA GLY A 116 -8.96 3.69 8.58
C GLY A 116 -8.97 3.48 7.06
N PRO A 117 -10.18 3.56 6.45
CA PRO A 117 -10.38 3.32 5.02
C PRO A 117 -9.65 4.30 4.10
N ARG A 118 -9.28 5.48 4.61
CA ARG A 118 -8.56 6.52 3.87
C ARG A 118 -7.05 6.54 4.15
N GLY A 119 -6.58 5.61 4.99
CA GLY A 119 -5.16 5.40 5.26
C GLY A 119 -4.57 4.34 4.33
N TRP A 120 -3.70 3.50 4.88
CA TRP A 120 -3.00 2.40 4.20
C TRP A 120 -3.88 1.40 3.45
N PHE A 121 -5.17 1.31 3.82
CA PHE A 121 -6.11 0.42 3.16
C PHE A 121 -6.09 0.55 1.63
N GLY A 122 -6.09 1.77 1.09
CA GLY A 122 -6.09 1.99 -0.36
C GLY A 122 -4.83 1.47 -1.05
N LEU A 123 -3.64 1.68 -0.46
CA LEU A 123 -2.38 1.16 -0.99
C LEU A 123 -2.37 -0.37 -1.02
N ILE A 124 -2.82 -1.01 0.06
CA ILE A 124 -2.84 -2.46 0.17
C ILE A 124 -3.87 -3.07 -0.80
N VAL A 125 -4.96 -2.36 -1.09
CA VAL A 125 -5.91 -2.74 -2.15
C VAL A 125 -5.24 -2.73 -3.52
N CYS A 126 -4.45 -1.70 -3.84
CA CYS A 126 -3.70 -1.66 -5.10
C CYS A 126 -2.74 -2.84 -5.24
N LEU A 127 -1.96 -3.13 -4.20
CA LEU A 127 -1.01 -4.26 -4.19
C LEU A 127 -1.73 -5.61 -4.28
N LYS A 128 -2.91 -5.72 -3.67
CA LYS A 128 -3.77 -6.91 -3.80
C LYS A 128 -4.16 -7.13 -5.25
N TRP A 129 -4.65 -6.10 -5.93
CA TRP A 129 -5.08 -6.21 -7.33
C TRP A 129 -3.92 -6.59 -8.25
N TRP A 130 -2.78 -5.93 -8.07
CA TRP A 130 -1.56 -6.22 -8.81
C TRP A 130 -1.15 -7.69 -8.65
N GLY A 131 -0.95 -8.15 -7.42
CA GLY A 131 -0.52 -9.53 -7.16
C GLY A 131 -1.56 -10.58 -7.57
N SER A 132 -2.86 -10.26 -7.46
CA SER A 132 -3.92 -11.15 -7.93
C SER A 132 -3.89 -11.35 -9.45
N ILE A 133 -3.62 -10.29 -10.21
CA ILE A 133 -3.51 -10.38 -11.68
C ILE A 133 -2.29 -11.22 -12.05
N LEU A 134 -1.13 -10.93 -11.46
CA LEU A 134 0.09 -11.71 -11.69
C LEU A 134 -0.11 -13.20 -11.40
N ARG A 135 -0.76 -13.55 -10.28
CA ARG A 135 -1.04 -14.96 -9.93
C ARG A 135 -1.92 -15.68 -10.95
N HIS A 136 -2.84 -14.97 -11.61
CA HIS A 136 -3.82 -15.56 -12.53
C HIS A 136 -3.44 -15.45 -14.01
N HIS A 137 -2.51 -14.58 -14.39
CA HIS A 137 -2.21 -14.26 -15.78
C HIS A 137 -0.77 -14.51 -16.23
N VAL A 138 0.04 -15.20 -15.39
CA VAL A 138 1.48 -15.49 -15.63
C VAL A 138 1.78 -15.80 -17.10
N SER A 139 2.32 -14.81 -17.80
CA SER A 139 3.02 -15.00 -19.06
C SER A 139 4.49 -14.60 -18.88
N ASP A 140 5.39 -15.16 -19.69
CA ASP A 140 6.83 -14.90 -19.59
C ASP A 140 7.21 -13.41 -19.72
N GLN A 141 6.31 -12.56 -20.24
CA GLN A 141 6.49 -11.11 -20.34
C GLN A 141 6.26 -10.35 -19.03
N GLU A 142 5.82 -11.03 -17.96
CA GLU A 142 5.42 -10.40 -16.69
C GLU A 142 6.42 -10.61 -15.53
N VAL A 143 7.56 -11.26 -15.78
CA VAL A 143 8.61 -11.47 -14.75
C VAL A 143 9.05 -10.15 -14.13
N GLY A 144 9.28 -9.12 -14.96
CA GLY A 144 9.62 -7.78 -14.47
C GLY A 144 8.51 -7.20 -13.57
N LEU A 145 7.24 -7.32 -13.97
CA LEU A 145 6.12 -6.81 -13.16
C LEU A 145 5.96 -7.55 -11.83
N GLN A 146 6.39 -8.82 -11.75
CA GLN A 146 6.41 -9.57 -10.50
C GLN A 146 7.53 -9.08 -9.58
N GLU A 147 8.72 -8.82 -10.11
CA GLU A 147 9.83 -8.23 -9.35
C GLU A 147 9.44 -6.84 -8.83
N GLU A 148 8.88 -5.99 -9.68
CA GLU A 148 8.38 -4.66 -9.31
C GLU A 148 7.29 -4.71 -8.23
N TRP A 149 6.41 -5.71 -8.29
CA TRP A 149 5.39 -5.91 -7.27
C TRP A 149 5.99 -6.28 -5.92
N LEU A 150 7.03 -7.12 -5.91
CA LEU A 150 7.76 -7.49 -4.70
C LEU A 150 8.52 -6.30 -4.12
N GLU A 151 9.19 -5.50 -4.96
CA GLU A 151 9.84 -4.24 -4.56
C GLU A 151 8.84 -3.28 -3.91
N ALA A 152 7.65 -3.12 -4.51
CA ALA A 152 6.60 -2.27 -3.98
C ALA A 152 6.11 -2.76 -2.60
N ILE A 153 5.93 -4.07 -2.43
CA ILE A 153 5.57 -4.67 -1.14
C ILE A 153 6.66 -4.43 -0.11
N GLU A 154 7.92 -4.71 -0.46
CA GLU A 154 9.05 -4.55 0.44
C GLU A 154 9.16 -3.12 0.95
N ASP A 155 9.06 -2.15 0.04
CA ASP A 155 9.17 -0.73 0.37
C ASP A 155 8.03 -0.23 1.28
N ILE A 156 6.79 -0.55 0.90
CA ILE A 156 5.58 -0.15 1.63
C ILE A 156 5.54 -0.84 2.99
N SER A 157 5.89 -2.13 3.06
CA SER A 157 5.94 -2.93 4.28
C SER A 157 7.06 -2.46 5.23
N GLY A 158 8.24 -2.15 4.69
CA GLY A 158 9.36 -1.58 5.42
C GLY A 158 9.02 -0.22 6.03
N THR A 159 8.36 0.65 5.25
CA THR A 159 7.87 1.96 5.72
C THR A 159 6.83 1.82 6.81
N LEU A 160 5.91 0.88 6.67
CA LEU A 160 4.92 0.58 7.70
C LEU A 160 5.57 0.04 8.99
N GLY A 161 6.58 -0.81 8.86
CA GLY A 161 7.38 -1.31 9.99
C GLY A 161 8.10 -0.19 10.74
N CYS A 162 8.78 0.68 10.00
CA CYS A 162 9.43 1.88 10.51
C CYS A 162 8.46 2.79 11.27
N LEU A 163 7.26 2.99 10.72
CA LEU A 163 6.20 3.77 11.37
C LEU A 163 5.73 3.14 12.69
N ILE A 164 5.53 1.82 12.71
CA ILE A 164 5.11 1.08 13.91
C ILE A 164 6.18 1.19 15.00
N GLU A 165 7.45 1.01 14.64
CA GLU A 165 8.58 1.12 15.56
C GLU A 165 8.69 2.54 16.13
N TRP A 166 8.59 3.56 15.28
CA TRP A 166 8.54 4.95 15.73
C TRP A 166 7.42 5.18 16.75
N LYS A 167 6.20 4.68 16.51
CA LYS A 167 5.09 4.81 17.47
C LYS A 167 5.38 4.14 18.81
N ARG A 168 6.00 2.96 18.81
CA ARG A 168 6.37 2.23 20.03
C ARG A 168 7.35 3.04 20.89
N ARG A 169 8.30 3.76 20.28
CA ARG A 169 9.25 4.63 20.99
C ARG A 169 8.63 5.88 21.62
N GLN A 170 7.41 6.26 21.21
CA GLN A 170 6.71 7.44 21.74
C GLN A 170 5.77 7.11 22.91
N THR A 171 5.54 5.81 23.20
CA THR A 171 4.62 5.34 24.26
C THR A 171 5.41 4.90 25.48
#